data_AF-A0A5F2GBJ6-F1
#
_entry.id   AF-A0A5F2GBJ6-F1
#
_cell.length_a   1.000
_cell.length_b   1.000
_cell.length_c   1.000
_cell.angle_alpha   90.00
_cell.angle_beta   90.00
_cell.angle_gamma   90.00
#
_symmetry.space_group_name_H-M   'P 1'
#
loop_
_entity.id
_entity.type
_entity.pdbx_description
1 polymer ?
#
loop_
_entity_poly.entity_id
_entity_poly.type
_entity_poly.pdbx_seq_one_letter_code
_entity_poly.pdbx_strand_id
1 'polypeptide(L)'
;MRVSYGLSPGDRETLRIKYGLDKAENRSELKFRTLDVTAAIDLDFDALAKTPAGFSVGIAVRYRIAHPERDGHAEGQLVLHQEGPAIEVAVRDALAGLVDSIVAHAAFVNGSGRAVA
;
A
#
# COMPACT_ATOMS: atom_id res chain seq x y z
N MET A 1 -2.61 -21.89 -14.78
CA MET A 1 -1.89 -22.34 -13.57
C MET A 1 -1.40 -21.11 -12.81
N ARG A 2 -1.65 -21.03 -11.50
CA ARG A 2 -1.11 -19.98 -10.62
C ARG A 2 0.02 -20.59 -9.79
N VAL A 3 1.17 -19.94 -9.77
CA VAL A 3 2.33 -20.38 -8.95
C VAL A 3 2.65 -19.26 -7.97
N SER A 4 2.48 -19.52 -6.68
CA SER A 4 2.81 -18.56 -5.63
C SER A 4 4.28 -18.71 -5.23
N TYR A 5 4.98 -17.60 -5.09
CA TYR A 5 6.35 -17.56 -4.58
C TYR A 5 6.32 -17.25 -3.09
N GLY A 6 6.93 -18.13 -2.29
CA GLY A 6 7.20 -17.81 -0.88
C GLY A 6 8.29 -16.75 -0.81
N LEU A 7 8.01 -15.63 -0.14
CA LEU A 7 8.97 -14.53 0.01
C LEU A 7 9.60 -14.60 1.40
N SER A 8 10.89 -14.91 1.45
CA SER A 8 11.66 -14.78 2.69
C SER A 8 11.84 -13.31 3.05
N PRO A 9 12.20 -12.97 4.30
CA PRO A 9 12.50 -11.59 4.68
C PRO A 9 13.59 -10.94 3.81
N GLY A 10 14.60 -11.71 3.39
CA GLY A 10 15.65 -11.21 2.49
C GLY A 10 15.16 -10.94 1.06
N ASP A 11 14.23 -11.76 0.56
CA ASP A 11 13.60 -11.52 -0.75
C ASP A 11 12.74 -10.26 -0.71
N ARG A 12 11.96 -10.08 0.36
CA ARG A 12 11.13 -8.88 0.57
C ARG A 12 11.96 -7.62 0.57
N GLU A 13 13.04 -7.58 1.35
CA GLU A 13 13.96 -6.44 1.38
C GLU A 13 14.58 -6.16 0.00
N THR A 14 15.04 -7.21 -0.69
CA THR A 14 15.61 -7.08 -2.03
C THR A 14 14.59 -6.50 -3.02
N LEU A 15 13.34 -6.97 -2.98
CA LEU A 15 12.25 -6.48 -3.83
C LEU A 15 11.87 -5.05 -3.46
N ARG A 16 11.79 -4.72 -2.17
CA ARG A 16 11.50 -3.39 -1.63
C ARG A 16 12.49 -2.36 -2.19
N ILE A 17 13.79 -2.68 -2.12
CA ILE A 17 14.86 -1.85 -2.69
C ILE A 17 14.75 -1.79 -4.22
N LYS A 18 14.65 -2.95 -4.88
CA LYS A 18 14.63 -3.05 -6.35
C LYS A 18 13.49 -2.25 -6.98
N TYR A 19 12.31 -2.31 -6.38
CA TYR A 19 11.12 -1.61 -6.86
C TYR A 19 10.91 -0.24 -6.19
N GLY A 20 11.81 0.18 -5.31
CA GLY A 20 11.86 1.52 -4.74
C GLY A 20 10.66 1.86 -3.88
N LEU A 21 10.19 0.93 -3.05
CA LEU A 21 9.03 1.17 -2.17
C LEU A 21 9.29 2.34 -1.19
N ASP A 22 10.52 2.49 -0.69
CA ASP A 22 10.95 3.62 0.16
C ASP A 22 10.72 4.97 -0.53
N LYS A 23 10.92 5.04 -1.85
CA LYS A 23 10.66 6.26 -2.62
C LYS A 23 9.17 6.51 -2.75
N ALA A 24 8.36 5.46 -2.81
CA ALA A 24 6.91 5.55 -2.86
C ALA A 24 6.29 5.95 -1.51
N GLU A 25 6.83 5.44 -0.39
CA GLU A 25 6.51 5.88 0.98
C GLU A 25 6.71 7.39 1.09
N ASN A 26 7.94 7.85 0.90
CA ASN A 26 8.30 9.27 1.00
C ASN A 26 7.45 10.16 0.09
N ARG A 27 7.22 9.74 -1.16
CA ARG A 27 6.36 10.49 -2.09
C ARG A 27 4.92 10.59 -1.59
N SER A 28 4.39 9.51 -1.01
CA SER A 28 3.03 9.48 -0.51
C SER A 28 2.87 10.30 0.76
N GLU A 29 3.84 10.25 1.67
CA GLU A 29 3.88 11.12 2.85
C GLU A 29 3.95 12.60 2.45
N LEU A 30 4.76 12.95 1.44
CA LEU A 30 4.78 14.32 0.90
C LEU A 30 3.42 14.75 0.34
N LYS A 31 2.70 13.85 -0.34
CA LYS A 31 1.33 14.14 -0.81
C LYS A 31 0.39 14.40 0.37
N PHE A 32 0.45 13.62 1.44
CA PHE A 32 -0.37 13.89 2.64
C PHE A 32 -0.02 15.24 3.27
N ARG A 33 1.25 15.65 3.27
CA ARG A 33 1.64 16.99 3.74
C ARG A 33 1.03 18.12 2.91
N THR A 34 0.84 17.93 1.60
CA THR A 34 0.11 18.91 0.77
C THR A 34 -1.38 19.03 1.10
N LEU A 35 -1.91 18.11 1.91
CA LEU A 35 -3.28 18.10 2.43
C LEU A 35 -3.32 18.46 3.93
N ASP A 36 -2.25 19.05 4.47
CA ASP A 36 -2.08 19.37 5.89
C ASP A 36 -2.22 18.15 6.83
N VAL A 37 -1.93 16.95 6.32
CA VAL A 37 -1.93 15.70 7.08
C VAL A 37 -0.51 15.20 7.24
N THR A 38 -0.13 14.87 8.48
CA THR A 38 1.11 14.12 8.73
C THR A 38 0.83 12.64 8.53
N ALA A 39 1.62 11.97 7.69
CA ALA A 39 1.53 10.54 7.46
C ALA A 39 2.87 9.86 7.76
N ALA A 40 2.80 8.67 8.34
CA ALA A 40 3.88 7.69 8.38
C ALA A 40 3.38 6.45 7.62
N ILE A 41 4.10 6.06 6.55
CA ILE A 41 3.70 4.98 5.66
C ILE A 41 4.84 3.98 5.55
N ASP A 42 4.52 2.70 5.71
CA ASP A 42 5.42 1.60 5.51
C ASP A 42 4.83 0.61 4.49
N LEU A 43 5.66 0.24 3.52
CA LEU A 43 5.32 -0.61 2.38
C LEU A 43 6.23 -1.84 2.36
N ASP A 44 5.62 -3.01 2.17
CA ASP A 44 6.33 -4.27 2.03
C ASP A 44 5.67 -5.17 0.97
N PHE A 45 6.43 -6.10 0.40
CA PHE A 45 5.88 -7.17 -0.42
C PHE A 45 5.20 -8.22 0.48
N ASP A 46 3.90 -8.36 0.31
CA ASP A 46 3.10 -9.39 0.99
C ASP A 46 3.07 -10.69 0.20
N ALA A 47 2.80 -10.58 -1.11
CA ALA A 47 2.59 -11.73 -1.98
C ALA A 47 3.16 -11.50 -3.38
N LEU A 48 3.65 -12.58 -3.99
CA LEU A 48 4.04 -12.62 -5.39
C LEU A 48 3.60 -13.94 -6.01
N ALA A 49 2.96 -13.89 -7.17
CA ALA A 49 2.55 -15.08 -7.90
C ALA A 49 2.69 -14.91 -9.41
N LYS A 50 3.05 -15.98 -10.11
CA LYS A 50 2.93 -16.07 -11.56
C LYS A 50 1.50 -16.45 -11.91
N THR A 51 0.88 -15.70 -12.81
CA THR A 51 -0.46 -15.97 -13.34
C THR A 51 -0.39 -16.22 -14.85
N PRO A 52 -1.45 -16.76 -15.49
CA PRO A 52 -1.50 -16.86 -16.95
C PRO A 52 -1.36 -15.50 -17.66
N ALA A 53 -1.81 -14.42 -17.04
CA ALA A 53 -1.75 -13.06 -17.58
C ALA A 53 -0.40 -12.35 -17.33
N GLY A 54 0.46 -12.90 -16.48
CA GLY A 54 1.72 -12.26 -16.10
C GLY A 54 2.09 -12.55 -14.65
N PHE A 55 2.01 -11.55 -13.80
CA PHE A 55 2.32 -11.62 -12.37
C PHE A 55 1.24 -10.92 -11.56
N SER A 56 0.95 -11.48 -10.39
CA SER A 56 0.13 -10.89 -9.35
C SER A 56 1.03 -10.50 -8.19
N VAL A 57 0.90 -9.27 -7.71
CA VAL A 57 1.68 -8.69 -6.62
C VAL A 57 0.71 -8.21 -5.53
N GLY A 58 1.02 -8.53 -4.28
CA GLY A 58 0.41 -7.93 -3.09
C GLY A 58 1.42 -7.04 -2.39
N ILE A 59 1.09 -5.77 -2.19
CA ILE A 59 1.88 -4.83 -1.39
C ILE A 59 1.13 -4.56 -0.09
N ALA A 60 1.71 -4.96 1.03
CA ALA A 60 1.22 -4.57 2.35
C ALA A 60 1.51 -3.08 2.56
N VAL A 61 0.52 -2.38 3.10
CA VAL A 61 0.57 -0.97 3.44
C VAL A 61 0.19 -0.85 4.91
N ARG A 62 1.11 -0.35 5.71
CA ARG A 62 0.86 0.07 7.09
C ARG A 62 0.90 1.59 7.12
N TYR A 63 -0.08 2.22 7.73
CA TYR A 63 -0.14 3.67 7.77
C TYR A 63 -0.59 4.19 9.12
N ARG A 64 -0.12 5.41 9.42
CA ARG A 64 -0.64 6.28 10.46
C ARG A 64 -0.77 7.68 9.89
N ILE A 65 -1.95 8.27 9.98
CA ILE A 65 -2.22 9.65 9.54
C ILE A 65 -2.80 10.48 10.68
N ALA A 66 -2.38 11.73 10.78
CA ALA A 66 -2.84 12.66 11.81
C ALA A 66 -3.01 14.07 11.23
N HIS A 67 -4.07 14.76 11.64
CA HIS A 67 -4.31 16.15 11.28
C HIS A 67 -3.97 17.03 12.48
N PRO A 68 -3.20 18.12 12.32
CA PRO A 68 -2.70 18.92 13.44
C PRO A 68 -3.82 19.58 14.26
N GLU A 69 -4.95 19.88 13.62
CA GLU A 69 -6.12 20.53 14.26
C GLU A 69 -7.16 19.54 14.81
N ARG A 70 -6.92 18.23 14.73
CA ARG A 70 -7.84 17.23 15.30
C ARG A 70 -7.14 16.39 16.35
N ASP A 71 -7.79 16.25 17.49
CA ASP A 71 -7.36 15.29 18.51
C ASP A 71 -7.59 13.87 17.99
N GLY A 72 -6.51 13.24 17.52
CA GLY A 72 -6.53 11.84 17.10
C GLY A 72 -5.62 11.53 15.92
N HIS A 73 -5.40 10.24 15.72
CA HIS A 73 -4.75 9.70 14.53
C HIS A 73 -5.59 8.53 14.01
N ALA A 74 -5.54 8.31 12.71
CA ALA A 74 -6.06 7.11 12.08
C ALA A 74 -4.89 6.21 11.73
N GLU A 75 -4.96 4.95 12.13
CA GLU A 75 -3.99 3.92 11.79
C GLU A 75 -4.67 2.72 11.17
N GLY A 76 -3.93 1.96 10.38
CA GLY A 76 -4.48 0.78 9.74
C GLY A 76 -3.47 0.04 8.87
N GLN A 77 -3.92 -1.12 8.41
CA GLN A 77 -3.20 -1.96 7.48
C GLN A 77 -4.14 -2.40 6.36
N LEU A 78 -3.65 -2.36 5.13
CA LEU A 78 -4.33 -2.89 3.95
C LEU A 78 -3.32 -3.55 3.02
N VAL A 79 -3.81 -4.37 2.08
CA VAL A 79 -2.98 -4.98 1.05
C VAL A 79 -3.49 -4.56 -0.32
N LEU A 80 -2.61 -3.99 -1.13
CA LEU A 80 -2.89 -3.62 -2.52
C LEU A 80 -2.54 -4.80 -3.42
N HIS A 81 -3.55 -5.42 -4.00
CA HIS A 81 -3.36 -6.50 -4.97
C HIS A 81 -3.51 -5.97 -6.39
N GLN A 82 -2.50 -6.22 -7.22
CA GLN A 82 -2.56 -5.92 -8.64
C GLN A 82 -1.97 -7.04 -9.49
N GLU A 83 -2.54 -7.21 -10.68
CA GLU A 83 -2.01 -8.08 -11.72
C GLU A 83 -1.47 -7.26 -12.89
N GLY A 84 -0.37 -7.70 -13.48
CA GLY A 84 0.22 -7.06 -14.64
C GLY A 84 1.08 -8.02 -15.45
N PRO A 85 1.43 -7.66 -16.71
CA PRO A 85 2.24 -8.52 -17.57
C PRO A 85 3.66 -8.75 -17.02
N ALA A 86 4.14 -7.82 -16.19
CA ALA A 86 5.42 -7.85 -15.50
C ALA A 86 5.27 -7.37 -14.04
N ILE A 87 6.20 -7.76 -13.17
CA ILE A 87 6.19 -7.37 -11.74
C ILE A 87 6.27 -5.84 -11.62
N GLU A 88 7.13 -5.20 -12.41
CA GLU A 88 7.31 -3.75 -12.47
C GLU A 88 5.98 -3.02 -12.73
N VAL A 89 5.16 -3.56 -13.64
CA VAL A 89 3.88 -2.98 -14.02
C VAL A 89 2.87 -3.14 -12.90
N ALA A 90 2.76 -4.36 -12.34
CA ALA A 90 1.85 -4.63 -11.23
C ALA A 90 2.18 -3.78 -10.00
N VAL A 91 3.47 -3.60 -9.67
CA VAL A 91 3.91 -2.74 -8.56
C VAL A 91 3.56 -1.27 -8.83
N ARG A 92 3.89 -0.76 -10.02
CA ARG A 92 3.58 0.63 -10.39
C ARG A 92 2.09 0.92 -10.25
N ASP A 93 1.26 0.01 -10.76
CA ASP A 93 -0.19 0.18 -10.78
C ASP A 93 -0.79 0.01 -9.36
N ALA A 94 -0.17 -0.80 -8.49
CA ALA A 94 -0.53 -0.88 -7.07
C ALA A 94 -0.25 0.45 -6.37
N LEU A 95 0.94 1.02 -6.59
CA LEU A 95 1.36 2.27 -5.95
C LEU A 95 0.65 3.52 -6.50
N ALA A 96 0.12 3.47 -7.72
CA ALA A 96 -0.60 4.60 -8.32
C ALA A 96 -1.83 5.02 -7.49
N GLY A 97 -2.56 4.05 -6.93
CA GLY A 97 -3.75 4.26 -6.10
C GLY A 97 -3.49 4.26 -4.58
N LEU A 98 -2.23 4.30 -4.14
CA LEU A 98 -1.85 4.11 -2.73
C LEU A 98 -2.51 5.14 -1.80
N VAL A 99 -2.40 6.43 -2.11
CA VAL A 99 -2.93 7.51 -1.27
C VAL A 99 -4.45 7.42 -1.17
N ASP A 100 -5.13 7.26 -2.30
CA ASP A 100 -6.59 7.15 -2.34
C ASP A 100 -7.08 5.93 -1.55
N SER A 101 -6.35 4.81 -1.63
CA SER A 101 -6.66 3.60 -0.86
C SER A 101 -6.49 3.82 0.65
N ILE A 102 -5.43 4.51 1.08
CA ILE A 102 -5.23 4.87 2.49
C ILE A 102 -6.37 5.77 2.97
N VAL A 103 -6.74 6.80 2.21
CA VAL A 103 -7.82 7.72 2.58
C VAL A 103 -9.16 6.99 2.67
N ALA A 104 -9.50 6.16 1.68
CA ALA A 104 -10.72 5.38 1.67
C ALA A 104 -10.79 4.40 2.84
N HIS A 105 -9.69 3.68 3.11
CA HIS A 105 -9.61 2.75 4.23
C HIS A 105 -9.69 3.48 5.58
N ALA A 106 -8.98 4.60 5.74
CA ALA A 106 -9.03 5.40 6.96
C ALA A 106 -10.45 5.95 7.21
N ALA A 107 -11.14 6.40 6.17
CA ALA A 107 -12.52 6.86 6.25
C ALA A 107 -13.49 5.72 6.61
N PHE A 108 -13.30 4.52 6.04
CA PHE A 108 -14.12 3.36 6.36
C PHE A 108 -13.96 2.93 7.83
N VAL A 109 -12.71 2.76 8.28
CA VAL A 109 -12.40 2.26 9.62
C VAL A 109 -12.68 3.28 10.71
N ASN A 110 -12.39 4.56 10.47
CA ASN A 110 -12.45 5.61 11.50
C ASN A 110 -13.61 6.60 11.32
N GLY A 111 -14.24 6.65 10.15
CA GLY A 111 -15.27 7.62 9.81
C GLY A 111 -16.70 7.10 10.00
N SER A 112 -17.00 5.82 9.77
CA SER A 112 -18.31 5.20 10.07
C SER A 112 -18.37 3.74 9.60
N GLY A 113 -18.19 2.80 10.53
CA GLY A 113 -18.81 1.48 10.45
C GLY A 113 -20.34 1.53 10.63
N ARG A 114 -21.02 2.58 10.15
CA ARG A 114 -22.48 2.59 9.99
C ARG A 114 -22.74 2.05 8.59
N ALA A 115 -22.65 0.73 8.47
CA ALA A 115 -23.47 0.03 7.51
C ALA A 115 -24.92 0.44 7.80
N VAL A 116 -25.49 1.26 6.94
CA VAL A 116 -26.94 1.39 6.85
C VAL A 116 -27.42 0.05 6.30
N ALA A 117 -27.78 -0.84 7.21
CA ALA A 117 -28.66 -1.97 6.93
C ALA A 117 -30.10 -1.47 6.85
#